data_AF-A0A9D6U3W3-F1
#
_entry.id   AF-A0A9D6U3W3-F1
#
_cell.length_a   1.000
_cell.length_b   1.000
_cell.length_c   1.000
_cell.angle_alpha   90.00
_cell.angle_beta   90.00
_cell.angle_gamma   90.00
#
_symmetry.space_group_name_H-M   'P 1'
#
loop_
_entity.id
_entity.type
_entity.pdbx_description
1 polymer ?
#
loop_
_entity_poly.entity_id
_entity_poly.type
_entity_poly.pdbx_seq_one_letter_code
_entity_poly.pdbx_strand_id
1 'polypeptide(L)'
;MQIRDDRGQAISLPAPPQRIVSLYGGLTEILTALGVADRVVARIQGDDTLKNILTVGTHLQPNVEMILALKPDLVVQGGVPKGMPALKRLEAEGVPVAMFAPRDFPGLFSVIQRLGALTGRTEAAAALNRGMEERLQEVGWRVAGLKPPRVFFEVRYHNPLAAGRGSMVNDIITRAGGQNIVESPQRLTPFGLEALIQAQPDVYVIQQGAMNRSPEDIYVRPWVRD
;
A
#
# COMPACT_ATOMS: atom_id res chain seq x y z
N MET A 1 -19.56 15.44 4.55
CA MET A 1 -18.45 14.76 5.28
C MET A 1 -17.13 15.31 4.81
N GLN A 2 -16.16 15.45 5.72
CA GLN A 2 -14.88 16.08 5.41
C GLN A 2 -13.73 15.32 6.07
N ILE A 3 -12.66 15.08 5.32
CA ILE A 3 -11.38 14.56 5.82
C ILE A 3 -10.22 15.36 5.23
N ARG A 4 -9.01 15.13 5.75
CA ARG A 4 -7.77 15.50 5.06
C ARG A 4 -7.08 14.24 4.54
N ASP A 5 -6.67 14.27 3.29
CA ASP A 5 -5.90 13.18 2.69
C ASP A 5 -4.41 13.28 3.09
N ASP A 6 -3.57 12.35 2.64
CA ASP A 6 -2.14 12.34 3.00
C ASP A 6 -1.30 13.39 2.24
N ARG A 7 -1.92 14.21 1.38
CA ARG A 7 -1.35 15.48 0.85
C ARG A 7 -1.70 16.67 1.76
N GLY A 8 -2.52 16.48 2.79
CA GLY A 8 -3.09 17.53 3.61
C GLY A 8 -4.28 18.25 2.97
N GLN A 9 -4.75 17.79 1.79
CA GLN A 9 -5.85 18.40 1.06
C GLN A 9 -7.18 18.04 1.73
N ALA A 10 -8.04 19.04 1.92
CA ALA A 10 -9.38 18.80 2.44
C ALA A 10 -10.25 18.18 1.34
N ILE A 11 -10.81 17.01 1.61
CA ILE A 11 -11.76 16.33 0.74
C ILE A 11 -13.13 16.44 1.39
N SER A 12 -14.06 17.11 0.71
CA SER A 12 -15.43 17.31 1.18
C SER A 12 -16.41 16.69 0.19
N LEU A 13 -17.23 15.78 0.68
CA LEU A 13 -18.32 15.16 -0.10
C LEU A 13 -19.67 15.52 0.53
N PRO A 14 -20.69 15.83 -0.28
CA PRO A 14 -22.02 16.17 0.24
C PRO A 14 -22.73 14.95 0.85
N ALA A 15 -22.46 13.75 0.35
CA ALA A 15 -23.01 12.48 0.79
C ALA A 15 -21.96 11.35 0.62
N PRO A 16 -22.16 10.15 1.19
CA PRO A 16 -21.25 9.03 0.93
C PRO A 16 -21.20 8.71 -0.56
N PRO A 17 -20.01 8.53 -1.17
CA PRO A 17 -19.87 8.27 -2.59
C PRO A 17 -20.49 6.91 -2.95
N GLN A 18 -21.15 6.87 -4.11
CA GLN A 18 -21.82 5.71 -4.69
C GLN A 18 -21.10 5.19 -5.94
N ARG A 19 -20.15 5.96 -6.50
CA ARG A 19 -19.39 5.61 -7.71
C ARG A 19 -17.90 5.91 -7.49
N ILE A 20 -17.23 4.96 -6.85
CA ILE A 20 -15.83 5.05 -6.46
C ILE A 20 -14.95 4.43 -7.55
N VAL A 21 -13.91 5.14 -7.97
CA VAL A 21 -12.81 4.57 -8.75
C VAL A 21 -11.61 4.38 -7.83
N SER A 22 -11.14 3.13 -7.69
CA SER A 22 -9.98 2.81 -6.86
C SER A 22 -8.73 2.63 -7.71
N LEU A 23 -7.75 3.51 -7.51
CA LEU A 23 -6.50 3.51 -8.28
C LEU A 23 -5.35 2.76 -7.59
N TYR A 24 -5.64 2.04 -6.50
CA TYR A 24 -4.64 1.26 -5.76
C TYR A 24 -5.26 0.04 -5.07
N GLY A 25 -4.70 -1.15 -5.30
CA GLY A 25 -5.27 -2.42 -4.82
C GLY A 25 -5.53 -2.45 -3.32
N GLY A 26 -4.58 -2.00 -2.50
CA GLY A 26 -4.78 -1.94 -1.04
C GLY A 26 -5.93 -1.03 -0.60
N LEU A 27 -6.31 -0.02 -1.40
CA LEU A 27 -7.49 0.80 -1.12
C LEU A 27 -8.78 0.08 -1.55
N THR A 28 -8.74 -0.70 -2.63
CA THR A 28 -9.85 -1.58 -3.05
C THR A 28 -10.14 -2.63 -1.98
N GLU A 29 -9.11 -3.22 -1.37
CA GLU A 29 -9.24 -4.16 -0.25
C GLU A 29 -9.90 -3.48 0.96
N ILE A 30 -9.46 -2.28 1.34
CA ILE A 30 -10.07 -1.54 2.46
C ILE A 30 -11.54 -1.22 2.15
N LEU A 31 -11.86 -0.71 0.96
CA LEU A 31 -13.24 -0.42 0.55
C LEU A 31 -14.14 -1.67 0.59
N THR A 32 -13.58 -2.82 0.19
CA THR A 32 -14.27 -4.11 0.27
C THR A 32 -14.52 -4.52 1.73
N ALA A 33 -13.51 -4.41 2.58
CA ALA A 33 -13.61 -4.71 4.01
C ALA A 33 -14.58 -3.77 4.76
N LEU A 34 -14.74 -2.53 4.30
CA LEU A 34 -15.72 -1.58 4.82
C LEU A 34 -17.17 -1.85 4.33
N GLY A 35 -17.37 -2.85 3.48
CA GLY A 35 -18.70 -3.21 2.97
C GLY A 35 -19.25 -2.21 1.95
N VAL A 36 -18.38 -1.66 1.10
CA VAL A 36 -18.77 -0.75 0.00
C VAL A 36 -18.18 -1.16 -1.35
N ALA A 37 -17.88 -2.46 -1.52
CA ALA A 37 -17.37 -3.02 -2.76
C ALA A 37 -18.30 -2.77 -3.96
N ASP A 38 -19.63 -2.80 -3.72
CA ASP A 38 -20.69 -2.52 -4.69
C ASP A 38 -20.64 -1.09 -5.25
N ARG A 39 -20.00 -0.17 -4.53
CA ARG A 39 -19.80 1.22 -4.94
C ARG A 39 -18.54 1.42 -5.77
N VAL A 40 -17.67 0.41 -5.89
CA VAL A 40 -16.43 0.50 -6.68
C VAL A 40 -16.73 0.15 -8.14
N VAL A 41 -16.72 1.16 -9.01
CA VAL A 41 -17.11 1.02 -10.42
C VAL A 41 -15.93 0.72 -11.35
N ALA A 42 -14.70 1.01 -10.91
CA ALA A 42 -13.49 0.62 -11.61
C ALA A 42 -12.27 0.51 -10.69
N ARG A 43 -11.30 -0.27 -11.15
CA ARG A 43 -10.00 -0.50 -10.50
C ARG A 43 -8.83 -0.33 -11.47
N ILE A 44 -7.62 -0.48 -10.97
CA ILE A 44 -6.40 -0.59 -11.79
C ILE A 44 -6.07 -2.03 -12.19
N GLN A 45 -5.24 -2.15 -13.22
CA GLN A 45 -4.67 -3.40 -13.69
C GLN A 45 -3.79 -4.04 -12.60
N GLY A 46 -3.96 -5.36 -12.40
CA GLY A 46 -3.22 -6.13 -11.40
C GLY A 46 -3.82 -6.10 -9.99
N ASP A 47 -4.93 -5.40 -9.77
CA ASP A 47 -5.76 -5.54 -8.58
C ASP A 47 -6.79 -6.64 -8.79
N ASP A 48 -6.68 -7.74 -8.04
CA ASP A 48 -7.56 -8.91 -8.18
C ASP A 48 -8.69 -8.95 -7.14
N THR A 49 -8.84 -7.89 -6.34
CA THR A 49 -9.87 -7.81 -5.27
C THR A 49 -11.28 -7.90 -5.85
N LEU A 50 -11.53 -7.18 -6.96
CA LEU A 50 -12.82 -7.13 -7.65
C LEU A 50 -12.62 -7.55 -9.12
N LYS A 51 -12.60 -8.85 -9.38
CA LYS A 51 -12.17 -9.40 -10.68
C LYS A 51 -13.02 -8.96 -11.87
N ASN A 52 -14.30 -8.65 -11.66
CA ASN A 52 -15.30 -8.44 -12.72
C ASN A 52 -15.74 -6.97 -12.92
N ILE A 53 -14.96 -6.00 -12.46
CA ILE A 53 -15.24 -4.57 -12.71
C ILE A 53 -14.24 -3.98 -13.71
N LEU A 54 -14.56 -2.81 -14.26
CA LEU A 54 -13.75 -2.17 -15.30
C LEU A 54 -12.33 -1.89 -14.80
N THR A 55 -11.34 -2.07 -15.69
CA THR A 55 -9.96 -1.65 -15.45
C THR A 55 -9.68 -0.32 -16.16
N VAL A 56 -9.18 0.69 -15.44
CA VAL A 56 -8.92 2.05 -15.95
C VAL A 56 -7.43 2.40 -16.00
N GLY A 57 -6.62 1.47 -16.50
CA GLY A 57 -5.16 1.63 -16.61
C GLY A 57 -4.40 1.12 -15.38
N THR A 58 -3.23 1.68 -15.10
CA THR A 58 -2.36 1.25 -13.99
C THR A 58 -2.34 2.29 -12.88
N HIS A 59 -1.88 1.92 -11.68
CA HIS A 59 -1.69 2.91 -10.59
C HIS A 59 -0.69 4.02 -10.94
N LEU A 60 0.23 3.77 -11.90
CA LEU A 60 1.21 4.76 -12.39
C LEU A 60 0.66 5.63 -13.52
N GLN A 61 -0.24 5.07 -14.32
CA GLN A 61 -0.79 5.67 -15.54
C GLN A 61 -2.29 5.32 -15.62
N PRO A 62 -3.13 5.98 -14.81
CA PRO A 62 -4.58 5.81 -14.88
C PRO A 62 -5.12 6.51 -16.14
N ASN A 63 -6.13 5.92 -16.78
CA ASN A 63 -6.77 6.46 -17.97
C ASN A 63 -7.85 7.49 -17.58
N VAL A 64 -7.51 8.77 -17.68
CA VAL A 64 -8.39 9.88 -17.27
C VAL A 64 -9.72 9.88 -18.03
N GLU A 65 -9.71 9.67 -19.36
CA GLU A 65 -10.94 9.70 -20.17
C GLU A 65 -11.91 8.60 -19.77
N MET A 66 -11.39 7.39 -19.56
CA MET A 66 -12.22 6.27 -19.08
C MET A 66 -12.78 6.55 -17.69
N ILE A 67 -11.99 7.16 -16.80
CA ILE A 67 -12.44 7.52 -15.45
C ILE A 67 -13.55 8.57 -15.53
N LEU A 68 -13.39 9.63 -16.32
CA LEU A 68 -14.41 10.67 -16.48
C LEU A 68 -15.71 10.12 -17.08
N ALA A 69 -15.62 9.21 -18.04
CA ALA A 69 -16.79 8.56 -18.64
C ALA A 69 -17.63 7.77 -17.63
N LEU A 70 -17.02 7.29 -16.54
CA LEU A 70 -17.72 6.61 -15.45
C LEU A 70 -18.45 7.56 -14.51
N LYS A 71 -18.25 8.88 -14.61
CA LYS A 71 -18.83 9.89 -13.72
C LYS A 71 -18.69 9.52 -12.23
N PRO A 72 -17.45 9.29 -11.74
CA PRO A 72 -17.23 8.94 -10.35
C PRO A 72 -17.54 10.15 -9.45
N ASP A 73 -18.03 9.86 -8.25
CA ASP A 73 -18.19 10.85 -7.18
C ASP A 73 -17.04 10.81 -6.16
N LEU A 74 -16.14 9.83 -6.28
CA LEU A 74 -14.85 9.80 -5.60
C LEU A 74 -13.83 8.98 -6.38
N VAL A 75 -12.60 9.48 -6.49
CA VAL A 75 -11.42 8.70 -6.89
C VAL A 75 -10.51 8.56 -5.68
N VAL A 76 -10.08 7.33 -5.36
CA VAL A 76 -9.09 7.07 -4.32
C VAL A 76 -7.78 6.60 -4.94
N GLN A 77 -6.64 7.12 -4.47
CA GLN A 77 -5.33 6.81 -5.04
C GLN A 77 -4.28 6.50 -3.98
N GLY A 78 -3.41 5.54 -4.29
CA GLY A 78 -2.24 5.19 -3.50
C GLY A 78 -1.06 6.12 -3.80
N GLY A 79 -0.33 6.53 -2.76
CA GLY A 79 0.69 7.57 -2.83
C GLY A 79 1.84 7.37 -3.82
N VAL A 80 1.65 7.72 -5.11
CA VAL A 80 2.65 7.55 -6.16
C VAL A 80 2.82 8.81 -7.04
N PRO A 81 4.01 9.44 -7.07
CA PRO A 81 4.24 10.68 -7.82
C PRO A 81 3.92 10.60 -9.31
N LYS A 82 4.18 9.46 -9.97
CA LYS A 82 3.96 9.28 -11.41
C LYS A 82 2.48 9.40 -11.82
N GLY A 83 1.55 9.06 -10.93
CA GLY A 83 0.11 9.19 -11.20
C GLY A 83 -0.43 10.61 -11.02
N MET A 84 0.35 11.52 -10.43
CA MET A 84 -0.11 12.86 -10.05
C MET A 84 -0.66 13.72 -11.20
N PRO A 85 -0.07 13.73 -12.41
CA PRO A 85 -0.62 14.52 -13.51
C PRO A 85 -2.05 14.12 -13.89
N ALA A 86 -2.34 12.82 -13.86
CA ALA A 86 -3.68 12.31 -14.14
C ALA A 86 -4.69 12.69 -13.04
N LEU A 87 -4.27 12.63 -11.77
CA LEU A 87 -5.12 13.07 -10.65
C LEU A 87 -5.46 14.55 -10.75
N LYS A 88 -4.47 15.40 -11.03
CA LYS A 88 -4.70 16.85 -11.20
C LYS A 88 -5.70 17.15 -12.32
N ARG A 89 -5.66 16.36 -13.41
CA ARG A 89 -6.63 16.49 -14.49
C ARG A 89 -8.04 16.10 -14.03
N LEU A 90 -8.19 15.02 -13.28
CA LEU A 90 -9.49 14.63 -12.69
C LEU A 90 -10.03 15.71 -11.73
N GLU A 91 -9.17 16.27 -10.88
CA GLU A 91 -9.51 17.37 -9.97
C GLU A 91 -9.95 18.62 -10.74
N ALA A 92 -9.28 18.96 -11.85
CA ALA A 92 -9.64 20.10 -12.70
C ALA A 92 -11.01 19.94 -13.38
N GLU A 93 -11.44 18.71 -13.63
CA GLU A 93 -12.78 18.37 -14.13
C GLU A 93 -13.83 18.26 -13.00
N GLY A 94 -13.46 18.63 -11.77
CA GLY A 94 -14.38 18.66 -10.63
C GLY A 94 -14.59 17.31 -9.93
N VAL A 95 -13.82 16.27 -10.28
CA VAL A 95 -13.90 14.97 -9.61
C VAL A 95 -13.15 15.03 -8.27
N PRO A 96 -13.79 14.69 -7.13
CA PRO A 96 -13.10 14.59 -5.86
C PRO A 96 -12.04 13.47 -5.87
N VAL A 97 -10.81 13.80 -5.50
CA VAL A 97 -9.69 12.84 -5.43
C VAL A 97 -9.10 12.81 -4.01
N ALA A 98 -9.10 11.64 -3.38
CA ALA A 98 -8.46 11.42 -2.08
C ALA A 98 -7.20 10.56 -2.22
N MET A 99 -6.05 11.06 -1.75
CA MET A 99 -4.78 10.34 -1.81
C MET A 99 -4.36 9.79 -0.46
N PHE A 100 -4.02 8.50 -0.42
CA PHE A 100 -3.59 7.79 0.78
C PHE A 100 -2.25 7.08 0.53
N ALA A 101 -1.30 7.26 1.45
CA ALA A 101 0.08 6.84 1.33
C ALA A 101 0.66 6.37 2.68
N PRO A 102 0.01 5.44 3.39
CA PRO A 102 0.45 5.03 4.71
C PRO A 102 1.84 4.36 4.63
N ARG A 103 2.68 4.63 5.62
CA ARG A 103 4.06 4.10 5.71
C ARG A 103 4.27 3.16 6.89
N ASP A 104 3.25 3.04 7.73
CA ASP A 104 3.23 2.27 8.96
C ASP A 104 1.78 1.92 9.31
N PHE A 105 1.59 1.04 10.28
CA PHE A 105 0.27 0.62 10.75
C PHE A 105 -0.56 1.77 11.32
N PRO A 106 -0.03 2.72 12.12
CA PRO A 106 -0.80 3.89 12.55
C PRO A 106 -1.35 4.70 11.36
N GLY A 107 -0.55 4.92 10.34
CA GLY A 107 -0.97 5.56 9.09
C GLY A 107 -2.05 4.74 8.38
N LEU A 108 -1.90 3.41 8.30
CA LEU A 108 -2.91 2.52 7.72
C LEU A 108 -4.24 2.58 8.48
N PHE A 109 -4.21 2.55 9.81
CA PHE A 109 -5.40 2.69 10.65
C PHE A 109 -6.08 4.04 10.45
N SER A 110 -5.29 5.11 10.28
CA SER A 110 -5.82 6.43 9.94
C SER A 110 -6.48 6.46 8.55
N VAL A 111 -5.88 5.79 7.55
CA VAL A 111 -6.50 5.62 6.21
C VAL A 111 -7.83 4.90 6.30
N ILE A 112 -7.89 3.78 7.05
CA ILE A 112 -9.13 3.02 7.25
C ILE A 112 -10.22 3.88 7.90
N GLN A 113 -9.88 4.64 8.96
CA GLN A 113 -10.82 5.57 9.60
C GLN A 113 -11.34 6.65 8.64
N ARG A 114 -10.43 7.28 7.87
CA ARG A 114 -10.82 8.34 6.93
C ARG A 114 -11.65 7.82 5.78
N LEU A 115 -11.36 6.63 5.26
CA LEU A 115 -12.21 5.96 4.28
C LEU A 115 -13.57 5.57 4.89
N GLY A 116 -13.60 5.11 6.14
CA GLY A 116 -14.84 4.89 6.90
C GLY A 116 -15.67 6.16 6.99
N ALA A 117 -15.06 7.30 7.33
CA ALA A 117 -15.74 8.59 7.39
C ALA A 117 -16.27 9.05 6.02
N LEU A 118 -15.47 8.93 4.95
CA LEU A 118 -15.90 9.28 3.59
C LEU A 118 -17.01 8.37 3.06
N THR A 119 -17.07 7.12 3.48
CA THR A 119 -18.03 6.14 2.93
C THR A 119 -19.27 5.93 3.81
N GLY A 120 -19.35 6.62 4.95
CA GLY A 120 -20.41 6.45 5.95
C GLY A 120 -20.32 5.11 6.70
N ARG A 121 -19.11 4.56 6.83
CA ARG A 121 -18.79 3.25 7.41
C ARG A 121 -17.84 3.36 8.62
N THR A 122 -18.04 4.35 9.48
CA THR A 122 -17.17 4.61 10.65
C THR A 122 -17.12 3.45 11.63
N GLU A 123 -18.27 2.81 11.90
CA GLU A 123 -18.32 1.63 12.79
C GLU A 123 -17.56 0.44 12.21
N ALA A 124 -17.75 0.16 10.91
CA ALA A 124 -17.02 -0.90 10.22
C ALA A 124 -15.50 -0.62 10.20
N ALA A 125 -15.10 0.63 10.00
CA ALA A 125 -13.70 1.04 10.08
C ALA A 125 -13.10 0.86 11.48
N ALA A 126 -13.85 1.21 12.53
CA ALA A 126 -13.44 1.00 13.91
C ALA A 126 -13.32 -0.49 14.26
N ALA A 127 -14.26 -1.32 13.80
CA ALA A 127 -14.19 -2.77 13.98
C ALA A 127 -12.98 -3.38 13.23
N LEU A 128 -12.74 -2.97 11.99
CA LEU A 128 -11.60 -3.44 11.19
C LEU A 128 -10.27 -3.09 11.85
N ASN A 129 -10.09 -1.83 12.30
CA ASN A 129 -8.88 -1.42 12.99
C ASN A 129 -8.66 -2.21 14.27
N ARG A 130 -9.70 -2.40 15.09
CA ARG A 130 -9.60 -3.16 16.34
C ARG A 130 -9.09 -4.58 16.10
N GLY A 131 -9.65 -5.28 15.12
CA GLY A 131 -9.20 -6.63 14.77
C GLY A 131 -7.75 -6.68 14.28
N MET A 132 -7.30 -5.67 13.53
CA MET A 132 -5.90 -5.56 13.13
C MET A 132 -4.98 -5.27 14.31
N GLU A 133 -5.37 -4.37 15.21
CA GLU A 133 -4.63 -4.03 16.42
C GLU A 133 -4.48 -5.24 17.36
N GLU A 134 -5.55 -5.99 17.60
CA GLU A 134 -5.54 -7.23 18.39
C GLU A 134 -4.56 -8.24 17.80
N ARG A 135 -4.57 -8.43 16.48
CA ARG A 135 -3.64 -9.35 15.81
C ARG A 135 -2.19 -8.88 15.90
N LEU A 136 -1.93 -7.57 15.83
CA LEU A 136 -0.59 -7.03 16.05
C LEU A 136 -0.10 -7.21 17.49
N GLN A 137 -0.99 -7.07 18.47
CA GLN A 137 -0.67 -7.34 19.88
C GLN A 137 -0.31 -8.81 20.10
N GLU A 138 -1.08 -9.72 19.52
CA GLU A 138 -0.80 -11.16 19.58
C GLU A 138 0.58 -11.50 18.99
N VAL A 139 0.91 -10.94 17.82
CA VAL A 139 2.26 -11.08 17.22
C VAL A 139 3.32 -10.52 18.17
N GLY A 140 3.10 -9.33 18.72
CA GLY A 140 3.99 -8.70 19.68
C GLY A 140 4.29 -9.57 20.90
N TRP A 141 3.28 -10.23 21.47
CA TRP A 141 3.47 -11.15 22.59
C TRP A 141 4.26 -12.39 22.21
N ARG A 142 4.03 -12.95 21.00
CA ARG A 142 4.76 -14.13 20.53
C ARG A 142 6.25 -13.88 20.28
N VAL A 143 6.61 -12.66 19.89
CA VAL A 143 8.00 -12.30 19.58
C VAL A 143 8.71 -11.63 20.77
N ALA A 144 8.00 -11.36 21.86
CA ALA A 144 8.57 -10.73 23.04
C ALA A 144 9.70 -11.58 23.65
N GLY A 145 10.84 -10.94 23.93
CA GLY A 145 12.02 -11.59 24.51
C GLY A 145 12.87 -12.40 23.53
N LEU A 146 12.44 -12.56 22.26
CA LEU A 146 13.26 -13.16 21.23
C LEU A 146 14.35 -12.19 20.76
N LYS A 147 15.50 -12.72 20.36
CA LYS A 147 16.55 -11.93 19.69
C LYS A 147 16.03 -11.49 18.31
N PRO A 148 16.03 -10.19 17.97
CA PRO A 148 15.57 -9.74 16.67
C PRO A 148 16.45 -10.28 15.53
N PRO A 149 15.91 -11.05 14.57
CA PRO A 149 16.67 -11.44 13.40
C PRO A 149 16.92 -10.23 12.50
N ARG A 150 18.11 -10.17 11.91
CA ARG A 150 18.49 -9.21 10.86
C ARG A 150 17.81 -9.61 9.55
N VAL A 151 16.89 -8.78 9.07
CA VAL A 151 16.08 -9.07 7.88
C VAL A 151 16.51 -8.20 6.71
N PHE A 152 16.75 -8.81 5.56
CA PHE A 152 16.77 -8.13 4.27
C PHE A 152 15.49 -8.44 3.49
N PHE A 153 14.84 -7.41 2.96
CA PHE A 153 13.66 -7.57 2.10
C PHE A 153 13.98 -7.13 0.67
N GLU A 154 13.99 -8.09 -0.24
CA GLU A 154 14.15 -7.86 -1.67
C GLU A 154 12.83 -7.39 -2.28
N VAL A 155 12.82 -6.14 -2.74
CA VAL A 155 11.71 -5.57 -3.50
C VAL A 155 11.82 -5.95 -4.98
N ARG A 156 13.04 -6.09 -5.51
CA ARG A 156 13.31 -6.52 -6.89
C ARG A 156 14.76 -6.97 -7.08
N TYR A 157 14.96 -7.91 -8.00
CA TYR A 157 16.25 -8.33 -8.56
C TYR A 157 16.13 -8.56 -10.09
N HIS A 158 17.16 -8.41 -10.95
CA HIS A 158 18.53 -7.91 -10.77
C HIS A 158 18.59 -6.38 -10.49
N ASN A 159 19.75 -5.88 -10.01
CA ASN A 159 19.92 -4.55 -9.38
C ASN A 159 19.09 -4.41 -8.09
N PRO A 160 19.58 -4.98 -6.96
CA PRO A 160 18.78 -5.15 -5.76
C PRO A 160 18.17 -3.83 -5.31
N LEU A 161 16.85 -3.79 -5.33
CA LEU A 161 16.08 -2.73 -4.72
C LEU A 161 15.56 -3.27 -3.40
N ALA A 162 15.83 -2.57 -2.31
CA ALA A 162 15.47 -3.00 -0.97
C ALA A 162 14.49 -2.02 -0.32
N ALA A 163 13.76 -2.52 0.69
CA ALA A 163 12.85 -1.70 1.47
C ALA A 163 13.62 -0.96 2.58
N GLY A 164 13.62 0.37 2.54
CA GLY A 164 14.25 1.19 3.58
C GLY A 164 13.33 1.46 4.78
N ARG A 165 13.84 2.20 5.78
CA ARG A 165 13.14 2.52 7.04
C ARG A 165 11.86 3.32 6.86
N GLY A 166 11.74 4.08 5.77
CA GLY A 166 10.54 4.88 5.48
C GLY A 166 9.37 4.08 4.92
N SER A 167 9.46 2.74 4.84
CA SER A 167 8.48 1.88 4.17
C SER A 167 7.57 1.12 5.14
N MET A 168 6.37 0.77 4.66
CA MET A 168 5.47 -0.15 5.35
C MET A 168 6.13 -1.51 5.65
N VAL A 169 7.01 -1.98 4.75
CA VAL A 169 7.78 -3.22 4.94
C VAL A 169 8.65 -3.14 6.19
N ASN A 170 9.27 -1.98 6.46
CA ASN A 170 10.04 -1.79 7.68
C ASN A 170 9.16 -1.91 8.94
N ASP A 171 7.97 -1.32 8.95
CA ASP A 171 7.06 -1.43 10.10
C ASP A 171 6.55 -2.87 10.29
N ILE A 172 6.30 -3.60 9.19
CA ILE A 172 5.98 -5.03 9.22
C ILE A 172 7.13 -5.84 9.84
N ILE A 173 8.37 -5.66 9.37
CA ILE A 173 9.55 -6.35 9.91
C ILE A 173 9.69 -6.06 11.41
N THR A 174 9.58 -4.79 11.79
CA THR A 174 9.74 -4.34 13.19
C THR A 174 8.67 -4.98 14.09
N ARG A 175 7.40 -4.96 13.67
CA ARG A 175 6.29 -5.56 14.44
C ARG A 175 6.34 -7.08 14.49
N ALA A 176 6.95 -7.72 13.51
CA ALA A 176 7.25 -9.14 13.52
C ALA A 176 8.49 -9.48 14.38
N GLY A 177 9.06 -8.52 15.10
CA GLY A 177 10.21 -8.72 15.98
C GLY A 177 11.56 -8.74 15.27
N GLY A 178 11.61 -8.41 13.97
CA GLY A 178 12.85 -8.34 13.19
C GLY A 178 13.51 -6.96 13.18
N GLN A 179 14.75 -6.91 12.71
CA GLN A 179 15.51 -5.69 12.47
C GLN A 179 15.81 -5.58 10.97
N ASN A 180 15.29 -4.55 10.30
CA ASN A 180 15.65 -4.29 8.91
C ASN A 180 17.13 -3.87 8.81
N ILE A 181 17.93 -4.57 8.00
CA ILE A 181 19.34 -4.21 7.79
C ILE A 181 19.54 -2.97 6.91
N VAL A 182 18.49 -2.52 6.22
CA VAL A 182 18.54 -1.39 5.31
C VAL A 182 18.20 -0.10 6.05
N GLU A 183 19.23 0.68 6.38
CA GLU A 183 19.08 1.87 7.23
C GLU A 183 18.58 3.13 6.51
N SER A 184 18.53 3.10 5.18
CA SER A 184 18.07 4.21 4.35
C SER A 184 16.71 4.76 4.82
N PRO A 185 16.55 6.09 5.00
CA PRO A 185 15.27 6.68 5.37
C PRO A 185 14.24 6.68 4.23
N GLN A 186 14.68 6.38 2.99
CA GLN A 186 13.80 6.29 1.84
C GLN A 186 12.90 5.04 1.91
N ARG A 187 11.75 5.06 1.20
CA ARG A 187 10.86 3.90 1.09
C ARG A 187 11.53 2.73 0.37
N LEU A 188 12.17 3.05 -0.75
CA LEU A 188 12.86 2.11 -1.61
C LEU A 188 14.26 2.66 -1.85
N THR A 189 15.27 1.82 -1.75
CA THR A 189 16.66 2.22 -1.98
C THR A 189 17.38 1.14 -2.78
N PRO A 190 18.25 1.51 -3.74
CA PRO A 190 19.23 0.58 -4.26
C PRO A 190 20.08 0.04 -3.10
N PHE A 191 20.37 -1.25 -3.12
CA PHE A 191 21.23 -1.89 -2.13
C PHE A 191 22.28 -2.73 -2.86
N GLY A 192 23.55 -2.36 -2.70
CA GLY A 192 24.65 -3.00 -3.40
C GLY A 192 24.80 -4.47 -2.99
N LEU A 193 25.16 -5.32 -3.95
CA LEU A 193 25.35 -6.75 -3.68
C LEU A 193 26.49 -7.00 -2.69
N GLU A 194 27.60 -6.28 -2.82
CA GLU A 194 28.72 -6.38 -1.87
C GLU A 194 28.31 -6.02 -0.44
N ALA A 195 27.53 -4.94 -0.29
CA ALA A 195 26.98 -4.52 1.01
C ALA A 195 26.03 -5.58 1.60
N LEU A 196 25.22 -6.23 0.76
CA LEU A 196 24.34 -7.32 1.17
C LEU A 196 25.11 -8.54 1.68
N ILE A 197 26.16 -8.94 0.95
CA ILE A 197 27.03 -10.06 1.34
C ILE A 197 27.72 -9.75 2.67
N GLN A 198 28.27 -8.54 2.82
CA GLN A 198 28.92 -8.10 4.06
C GLN A 198 27.94 -7.99 5.23
N ALA A 199 26.69 -7.61 4.97
CA ALA A 199 25.69 -7.43 6.02
C ALA A 199 25.19 -8.74 6.65
N GLN A 200 25.37 -9.89 5.96
CA GLN A 200 24.98 -11.23 6.42
C GLN A 200 23.63 -11.23 7.19
N PRO A 201 22.50 -10.97 6.52
CA PRO A 201 21.20 -11.01 7.19
C PRO A 201 20.88 -12.43 7.67
N ASP A 202 20.24 -12.54 8.84
CA ASP A 202 19.74 -13.81 9.37
C ASP A 202 18.56 -14.33 8.54
N VAL A 203 17.79 -13.43 7.91
CA VAL A 203 16.61 -13.74 7.10
C VAL A 203 16.61 -12.94 5.81
N TYR A 204 16.39 -13.63 4.68
CA TYR A 204 16.20 -13.04 3.37
C TYR A 204 14.75 -13.25 2.91
N VAL A 205 14.02 -12.16 2.72
CA VAL A 205 12.63 -12.20 2.25
C VAL A 205 12.56 -11.72 0.82
N ILE A 206 11.98 -12.54 -0.07
CA ILE A 206 11.79 -12.19 -1.47
C ILE A 206 10.34 -11.81 -1.71
N GLN A 207 10.08 -10.59 -2.18
CA GLN A 207 8.77 -10.21 -2.66
C GLN A 207 8.46 -10.96 -3.96
N GLN A 208 7.22 -11.47 -4.09
CA GLN A 208 6.62 -11.84 -5.36
C GLN A 208 5.47 -10.88 -5.67
N GLY A 209 5.49 -10.21 -6.83
CA GLY A 209 4.42 -9.28 -7.22
C GLY A 209 4.79 -8.36 -8.38
N ALA A 210 4.04 -7.27 -8.57
CA ALA A 210 4.22 -6.40 -9.74
C ALA A 210 5.64 -5.82 -9.91
N MET A 211 6.36 -5.61 -8.80
CA MET A 211 7.76 -5.13 -8.80
C MET A 211 8.80 -6.24 -8.93
N ASN A 212 8.42 -7.50 -8.69
CA ASN A 212 9.27 -8.68 -8.77
C ASN A 212 8.43 -9.86 -9.27
N ARG A 213 8.16 -9.89 -10.57
CA ARG A 213 7.12 -10.76 -11.17
C ARG A 213 7.51 -12.23 -11.16
N SER A 214 8.79 -12.49 -11.37
CA SER A 214 9.38 -13.82 -11.43
C SER A 214 10.68 -13.79 -10.64
N PRO A 215 10.61 -13.69 -9.30
CA PRO A 215 11.82 -13.71 -8.47
C PRO A 215 12.58 -15.01 -8.68
N GLU A 216 13.89 -14.89 -8.87
CA GLU A 216 14.79 -16.05 -8.85
C GLU A 216 15.00 -16.50 -7.40
N ASP A 217 14.98 -17.82 -7.18
CA ASP A 217 15.32 -18.41 -5.88
C ASP A 217 16.69 -17.90 -5.41
N ILE A 218 16.83 -17.64 -4.12
CA ILE A 218 18.10 -17.19 -3.57
C ILE A 218 19.19 -18.26 -3.74
N TYR A 219 18.87 -19.54 -3.61
CA TYR A 219 19.87 -20.62 -3.58
C TYR A 219 20.53 -20.91 -4.95
N VAL A 220 19.95 -20.41 -6.04
CA VAL A 220 20.58 -20.56 -7.38
C VAL A 220 21.51 -19.38 -7.71
N ARG A 221 21.59 -18.36 -6.84
CA ARG A 221 22.35 -17.15 -7.11
C ARG A 221 23.84 -17.36 -6.78
N PRO A 222 24.76 -16.93 -7.66
CA PRO A 222 26.19 -17.28 -7.59
C PRO A 222 26.93 -16.73 -6.36
N TRP A 223 26.32 -15.82 -5.62
CA TRP A 223 26.89 -15.17 -4.44
C TRP A 223 26.39 -15.75 -3.11
N VAL A 224 25.41 -16.65 -3.15
CA VAL A 224 24.94 -17.39 -1.97
C VAL A 224 25.87 -18.58 -1.80
N ARG A 225 26.56 -18.64 -0.66
CA ARG A 225 27.43 -19.76 -0.29
C ARG A 225 26.73 -20.59 0.77
N ASP A 226 26.91 -21.91 0.69
CA ASP A 226 26.46 -22.88 1.71
C ASP A 226 27.05 -22.58 3.09
#